data_AF-A0A1R1IKK4-F1
#
_entry.id   AF-A0A1R1IKK4-F1
#
_cell.length_a   1.000
_cell.length_b   1.000
_cell.length_c   1.000
_cell.angle_alpha   90.00
_cell.angle_beta   90.00
_cell.angle_gamma   90.00
#
_symmetry.space_group_name_H-M   'P 1'
#
loop_
_entity.id
_entity.type
_entity.pdbx_description
1 polymer ?
#
loop_
_entity_poly.entity_id
_entity_poly.type
_entity_poly.pdbx_seq_one_letter_code
_entity_poly.pdbx_strand_id
1 'polypeptide(L)' 'MTNHTPRPPADDGDWTLLQSRIDRSFWQWDRRTEPDAPVLSRFVILRPPERLDYDTFDEAEAMFEAMEE' A
#
# COMPACT_ATOMS: atom_id res chain seq x y z
N MET A 1 -2.04 -5.23 -24.60
CA MET A 1 -2.09 -4.45 -23.35
C MET A 1 -1.55 -5.37 -22.28
N THR A 2 -0.27 -5.21 -21.89
CA THR A 2 0.28 -5.96 -20.77
C THR A 2 -0.47 -5.50 -19.51
N ASN A 3 -1.38 -6.31 -19.00
CA ASN A 3 -1.93 -6.14 -17.66
C ASN A 3 -0.76 -6.25 -16.69
N HIS A 4 -0.11 -5.12 -16.38
CA HIS A 4 0.80 -5.01 -15.27
C HIS A 4 -0.04 -5.01 -14.01
N THR A 5 -0.41 -6.20 -13.54
CA THR A 5 -0.92 -6.36 -12.18
C THR A 5 0.19 -5.85 -11.25
N PRO A 6 -0.06 -4.81 -10.44
CA PRO A 6 0.96 -4.31 -9.53
C PRO A 6 1.35 -5.46 -8.60
N ARG A 7 2.65 -5.61 -8.37
CA ARG A 7 3.16 -6.61 -7.44
C ARG A 7 3.36 -5.94 -6.09
N PRO A 8 3.01 -6.61 -4.99
CA PRO A 8 3.33 -6.11 -3.67
C PRO A 8 4.87 -6.03 -3.51
N PRO A 9 5.35 -5.18 -2.62
CA PRO A 9 6.75 -5.19 -2.18
C PRO A 9 7.14 -6.55 -1.61
N ALA A 10 8.46 -6.81 -1.57
CA ALA A 10 9.00 -8.06 -1.04
C ALA A 10 9.13 -8.08 0.50
N ASP A 11 8.57 -7.09 1.20
CA ASP A 11 8.61 -7.00 2.66
C ASP A 11 7.73 -8.08 3.31
N ASP A 12 8.19 -8.60 4.46
CA ASP A 12 7.45 -9.57 5.26
C ASP A 12 6.10 -9.00 5.74
N GLY A 13 5.04 -9.77 5.52
CA GLY A 13 3.67 -9.43 5.91
C GLY A 13 2.68 -9.72 4.79
N ASP A 14 1.41 -9.59 5.13
CA ASP A 14 0.31 -9.77 4.21
C ASP A 14 0.04 -8.45 3.49
N TRP A 15 0.07 -8.49 2.16
CA TRP A 15 -0.16 -7.33 1.31
C TRP A 15 -1.51 -7.47 0.61
N THR A 16 -2.40 -6.52 0.86
CA THR A 16 -3.71 -6.45 0.23
C THR A 16 -3.77 -5.24 -0.70
N LEU A 17 -4.00 -5.48 -2.00
CA LEU A 17 -4.20 -4.40 -2.97
C LEU A 17 -5.60 -3.81 -2.76
N LEU A 18 -5.66 -2.54 -2.39
CA LEU A 18 -6.92 -1.82 -2.21
C LEU A 18 -7.36 -1.16 -3.53
N GLN A 19 -6.42 -0.50 -4.21
CA GLN A 19 -6.71 0.20 -5.47
C GLN A 19 -5.49 0.21 -6.39
N SER A 20 -5.70 0.14 -7.70
CA SER A 20 -4.61 0.18 -8.69
C SER A 20 -4.91 1.17 -9.81
N ARG A 21 -3.88 1.92 -10.19
CA ARG A 21 -3.84 2.82 -11.36
C ARG A 21 -2.65 2.47 -12.25
N ILE A 22 -2.50 3.19 -13.36
CA ILE A 22 -1.44 2.96 -14.34
C ILE A 22 -0.05 3.39 -13.83
N ASP A 23 -0.02 4.44 -13.01
CA ASP A 23 1.17 5.10 -12.47
C ASP A 23 1.44 4.75 -11.01
N ARG A 24 0.42 4.23 -10.29
CA ARG A 24 0.49 4.00 -8.85
C ARG A 24 -0.46 2.90 -8.36
N SER A 25 -0.19 2.39 -7.16
CA SER A 25 -1.07 1.42 -6.50
C SER A 25 -1.13 1.69 -5.00
N PHE A 26 -2.31 1.50 -4.43
CA PHE A 26 -2.59 1.66 -3.01
C PHE A 26 -2.76 0.30 -2.36
N TRP A 27 -1.95 0.02 -1.34
CA TRP A 27 -1.88 -1.24 -0.64
C TRP A 27 -2.08 -1.05 0.86
N GLN A 28 -2.68 -2.06 1.48
CA GLN A 28 -2.59 -2.29 2.91
C GLN A 28 -1.53 -3.34 3.19
N TRP A 29 -0.68 -3.08 4.18
CA TRP A 29 0.36 -3.97 4.65
C TRP A 29 0.09 -4.35 6.10
N ASP A 30 -0.31 -5.59 6.30
CA ASP A 30 -0.56 -6.17 7.61
C ASP A 30 0.64 -7.01 8.03
N ARG A 31 1.24 -6.66 9.18
CA ARG A 31 2.40 -7.39 9.71
C ARG A 31 2.22 -7.71 11.19
N ARG A 32 2.78 -8.84 11.61
CA ARG A 32 2.92 -9.22 13.02
C ARG A 32 4.39 -9.21 13.40
N THR A 33 4.73 -8.63 14.54
CA THR A 33 6.10 -8.68 15.07
C THR A 33 6.40 -10.02 15.71
N GLU A 34 5.39 -10.65 16.32
CA GLU A 34 5.46 -11.95 16.97
C GLU A 34 4.12 -12.69 16.76
N PRO A 35 4.05 -14.04 16.86
CA PRO A 35 2.84 -14.81 16.58
C PRO A 35 1.61 -14.38 17.39
N ASP A 36 1.82 -13.98 18.65
CA ASP A 36 0.79 -13.54 19.60
C ASP A 36 0.66 -12.01 19.71
N ALA A 37 1.47 -11.26 18.96
CA ALA A 37 1.38 -9.81 18.95
C ALA A 37 0.18 -9.32 18.12
N PRO A 38 -0.38 -8.15 18.45
CA PRO A 38 -1.40 -7.53 17.62
C PRO A 38 -0.89 -7.28 16.19
N VAL A 39 -1.78 -7.41 15.21
CA VAL A 39 -1.50 -7.05 13.81
C VAL A 39 -1.31 -5.54 13.73
N LEU A 40 -0.20 -5.13 13.12
CA LEU A 40 0.07 -3.76 12.74
C LEU A 40 -0.28 -3.59 11.26
N SER A 41 -1.25 -2.73 10.99
CA SER A 41 -1.63 -2.35 9.63
C SER A 41 -0.95 -1.03 9.27
N ARG A 42 -0.36 -0.97 8.08
CA ARG A 42 0.14 0.26 7.45
C ARG A 42 -0.46 0.42 6.06
N PHE A 43 -0.60 1.67 5.64
CA PHE A 43 -1.20 2.03 4.36
C PHE A 43 -0.11 2.60 3.46
N VAL A 44 0.04 2.07 2.24
CA VAL A 44 1.21 2.33 1.40
C VAL A 44 0.79 2.67 -0.02
N ILE A 45 1.25 3.82 -0.52
CA ILE A 45 1.13 4.18 -1.93
C ILE A 45 2.47 3.89 -2.61
N LEU A 46 2.44 3.06 -3.65
CA LEU A 46 3.60 2.70 -4.46
C LEU A 46 3.50 3.36 -5.82
N ARG A 47 4.49 4.19 -6.15
CA ARG A 47 4.76 4.77 -7.47
C ARG A 47 6.19 4.40 -7.88
N PRO A 48 6.51 4.07 -9.12
CA PRO A 48 7.91 3.93 -9.50
C PRO A 48 8.58 5.31 -9.61
N PRO A 49 9.59 5.67 -8.78
CA PRO A 49 10.24 4.93 -7.69
C PRO A 49 9.84 5.35 -6.25
N GLU A 50 8.88 6.26 -6.09
CA GLU A 50 8.45 6.78 -4.79
C GLU A 50 7.56 5.80 -4.01
N ARG A 51 7.88 5.63 -2.72
CA ARG A 51 7.05 4.93 -1.75
C ARG A 51 6.65 5.87 -0.63
N LEU A 52 5.36 5.92 -0.34
CA LEU A 52 4.78 6.72 0.73
C LEU A 52 4.06 5.78 1.70
N ASP A 53 4.47 5.81 2.96
CA ASP A 53 3.92 4.99 4.04
C ASP A 53 3.13 5.89 5.01
N TYR A 54 1.96 5.42 5.41
CA TYR A 54 1.02 6.14 6.27
C TYR A 54 0.56 5.24 7.42
N ASP A 55 0.32 5.87 8.57
CA ASP A 55 -0.14 5.19 9.78
C ASP A 55 -1.67 5.00 9.80
N THR A 56 -2.41 5.81 9.03
CA THR A 56 -3.88 5.74 8.98
C THR A 56 -4.40 5.62 7.55
N PHE A 57 -5.57 5.00 7.40
CA PHE A 57 -6.22 4.83 6.11
C PHE A 57 -6.62 6.18 5.51
N ASP A 58 -7.26 7.04 6.30
CA ASP A 58 -7.78 8.33 5.86
C ASP A 58 -6.67 9.24 5.32
N GLU A 59 -5.49 9.25 5.95
CA GLU A 59 -4.33 10.02 5.48
C GLU A 59 -3.80 9.50 4.14
N ALA A 60 -3.69 8.18 4.00
CA ALA A 60 -3.25 7.56 2.76
C ALA A 60 -4.25 7.81 1.63
N GLU A 61 -5.55 7.67 1.90
CA GLU A 61 -6.62 7.90 0.94
C GLU A 61 -6.62 9.35 0.47
N ALA A 62 -6.58 10.32 1.39
CA ALA A 62 -6.52 11.74 1.05
C ALA A 62 -5.30 12.07 0.17
N MET A 63 -4.13 11.48 0.45
CA MET A 63 -2.95 11.66 -0.38
C MET A 63 -3.08 10.98 -1.75
N PHE A 64 -3.72 9.82 -1.82
CA PHE A 64 -3.95 9.10 -3.07
C PHE A 64 -4.92 9.85 -4.01
N GLU A 65 -5.97 10.45 -3.42
CA GLU A 65 -6.95 11.31 -4.09
C GLU A 65 -6.34 12.65 -4.50
N ALA A 66 -5.60 13.33 -3.62
CA ALA A 66 -4.95 14.60 -3.94
C ALA A 66 -3.95 14.51 -5.11
N MET A 67 -3.46 13.31 -5.43
CA MET A 67 -2.62 13.05 -6.60
C MET A 67 -3.44 12.86 -7.90
N GLU A 68 -4.77 12.94 -7.87
CA GLU A 68 -5.64 12.93 -9.07
C GLU A 68 -5.84 14.30 -9.68
N GLU A 69 -5.68 15.37 -8.89
CA GLU A 69 -5.71 16.76 -9.34
C GLU A 69 -4.34 17.22 -9.88
#